data_AF-A0A2V5WUQ6-F1
#
_entry.id   AF-A0A2V5WUQ6-F1
#
_cell.length_a   1.000
_cell.length_b   1.000
_cell.length_c   1.000
_cell.angle_alpha   90.00
_cell.angle_beta   90.00
_cell.angle_gamma   90.00
#
_symmetry.space_group_name_H-M   'P 1'
#
loop_
_entity.id
_entity.type
_entity.pdbx_description
1 polymer ?
#
loop_
_entity_poly.entity_id
_entity_poly.type
_entity_poly.pdbx_seq_one_letter_code
_entity_poly.pdbx_strand_id
1 'polypeptide(L)' 'MKLNDCLGFGLLIGFGLWWLIFPKSVVGFYSWFHRGGVRMPNSTGFRLVGALWIILIVIVMLASFGKR' A
#
# COMPACT_ATOMS: atom_id res chain seq x y z
N MET A 1 20.19 4.57 8.29
CA MET A 1 18.83 4.10 8.63
C MET A 1 18.91 3.19 9.84
N LYS A 2 18.05 3.36 10.85
CA LYS A 2 17.95 2.33 11.91
C LYS A 2 17.25 1.10 11.30
N LEU A 3 17.56 -0.10 11.78
CA LEU A 3 16.92 -1.34 11.32
C LEU A 3 15.38 -1.24 11.41
N ASN A 4 14.87 -0.64 12.49
CA ASN A 4 13.45 -0.42 12.72
C ASN A 4 12.80 0.45 11.62
N ASP A 5 13.53 1.45 11.10
CA ASP A 5 13.05 2.30 10.01
C ASP A 5 12.91 1.47 8.72
N CYS A 6 13.91 0.63 8.41
CA CYS A 6 13.87 -0.27 7.25
C CYS A 6 12.72 -1.27 7.33
N LEU A 7 12.46 -1.85 8.50
CA LEU A 7 11.34 -2.79 8.69
C LEU A 7 10.00 -2.07 8.53
N GLY A 8 9.85 -0.88 9.10
CA GLY A 8 8.64 -0.07 8.94
C GLY A 8 8.37 0.30 7.49
N PHE A 9 9.36 0.86 6.79
CA PHE A 9 9.21 1.20 5.37
C PHE A 9 9.00 -0.03 4.48
N GLY A 10 9.70 -1.13 4.76
CA GLY A 10 9.56 -2.38 4.03
C GLY A 10 8.13 -2.95 4.12
N LEU A 11 7.53 -2.96 5.31
CA LEU A 11 6.13 -3.36 5.49
C LEU A 11 5.17 -2.44 4.75
N LEU A 12 5.37 -1.13 4.83
CA LEU A 12 4.50 -0.15 4.17
C LEU A 12 4.57 -0.22 2.64
N ILE A 13 5.77 -0.41 2.09
CA ILE A 13 5.96 -0.63 0.64
C ILE A 13 5.37 -1.99 0.22
N GLY A 14 5.62 -3.05 1.00
CA GLY A 14 5.06 -4.38 0.76
C GLY A 14 3.53 -4.35 0.74
N PHE A 15 2.91 -3.58 1.62
CA PHE A 15 1.47 -3.36 1.63
C PHE A 15 0.98 -2.70 0.32
N GLY A 16 1.64 -1.64 -0.15
CA GLY A 16 1.32 -1.03 -1.45
C GLY A 16 1.53 -1.97 -2.64
N LEU A 17 2.61 -2.77 -2.62
CA LEU A 17 2.89 -3.78 -3.65
C LEU A 17 1.83 -4.88 -3.71
N TRP A 18 1.29 -5.30 -2.56
CA TRP A 18 0.20 -6.27 -2.53
C TRP A 18 -1.03 -5.80 -3.32
N TRP A 19 -1.38 -4.52 -3.23
CA TRP A 19 -2.48 -3.92 -4.00
C TRP A 19 -2.20 -3.87 -5.49
N LEU A 20 -0.93 -3.65 -5.86
CA LEU A 20 -0.49 -3.49 -7.23
C LEU A 20 -0.39 -4.84 -7.97
N ILE A 21 0.20 -5.84 -7.31
CA ILE A 21 0.46 -7.17 -7.89
C ILE A 21 -0.77 -8.06 -7.80
N PHE A 22 -1.49 -8.06 -6.67
CA PHE A 22 -2.58 -8.98 -6.38
C PHE A 22 -3.92 -8.28 -6.10
N PRO A 23 -4.44 -7.45 -7.01
CA PRO A 23 -5.66 -6.66 -6.76
C PRO A 23 -6.90 -7.53 -6.46
N LYS A 24 -6.98 -8.74 -7.02
CA LYS A 24 -8.09 -9.67 -6.72
C LYS A 24 -8.07 -10.16 -5.27
N SER A 25 -6.88 -10.42 -4.73
CA SER A 25 -6.70 -10.79 -3.31
C SER A 25 -7.12 -9.64 -2.40
N VAL A 26 -6.74 -8.41 -2.76
CA VAL A 26 -7.15 -7.20 -2.04
C VAL A 26 -8.67 -7.01 -2.08
N VAL A 27 -9.30 -7.12 -3.26
CA VAL A 27 -10.76 -7.07 -3.38
C VAL A 27 -11.42 -8.11 -2.50
N GLY A 28 -10.94 -9.36 -2.51
CA GLY A 28 -11.48 -10.43 -1.67
C GLY A 28 -11.35 -10.13 -0.18
N PHE A 29 -10.17 -9.67 0.25
CA PHE A 29 -9.92 -9.26 1.63
C PHE A 29 -10.85 -8.12 2.06
N TYR A 30 -10.96 -7.06 1.27
CA TYR A 30 -11.81 -5.91 1.59
C TYR A 30 -13.30 -6.26 1.54
N SER A 31 -13.71 -7.14 0.63
CA SER A 31 -15.09 -7.64 0.55
C SER A 31 -15.44 -8.46 1.77
N TRP A 32 -14.55 -9.36 2.20
CA TRP A 32 -14.72 -10.12 3.44
C TRP A 32 -14.75 -9.20 4.66
N PHE A 33 -13.82 -8.26 4.75
CA PHE A 33 -13.69 -7.32 5.87
C PHE A 33 -14.95 -6.45 6.04
N HIS A 34 -15.49 -5.95 4.93
CA HIS A 34 -16.73 -5.15 4.94
C HIS A 34 -18.01 -5.98 4.81
N ARG A 35 -17.92 -7.32 4.94
CA ARG A 35 -19.05 -8.25 4.78
C ARG A 35 -19.86 -8.04 3.49
N GLY A 36 -19.20 -7.64 2.41
CA GLY A 36 -19.81 -7.38 1.10
C GLY A 36 -20.66 -6.11 1.03
N GLY A 37 -20.71 -5.29 2.08
CA GLY A 37 -21.58 -4.10 2.15
C GLY A 37 -21.13 -2.90 1.31
N VAL A 38 -20.00 -3.00 0.59
CA VAL A 38 -19.45 -1.90 -0.19
C VAL A 38 -19.13 -2.33 -1.62
N ARG A 39 -19.47 -1.45 -2.56
CA ARG A 39 -19.12 -1.61 -3.96
C ARG A 39 -17.61 -1.46 -4.11
N MET A 40 -16.94 -2.58 -4.40
CA MET A 40 -15.48 -2.57 -4.57
C MET A 40 -15.09 -1.91 -5.90
N PRO A 41 -14.02 -1.10 -5.91
CA PRO A 41 -13.39 -0.64 -7.15
C PRO A 41 -12.97 -1.81 -8.04
N ASN A 42 -12.86 -1.54 -9.34
CA ASN A 42 -12.27 -2.51 -10.26
C ASN A 42 -10.77 -2.73 -9.95
N SER A 43 -10.19 -3.78 -10.52
CA SER A 43 -8.77 -4.14 -10.30
C SER A 43 -7.80 -3.00 -10.66
N THR A 44 -8.15 -2.18 -11.65
CA THR A 44 -7.37 -1.00 -12.05
C THR A 44 -7.35 0.06 -10.95
N GLY A 45 -8.49 0.32 -10.30
CA GLY A 45 -8.58 1.24 -9.18
C GLY A 45 -7.66 0.85 -8.02
N PHE A 46 -7.66 -0.44 -7.64
CA PHE A 46 -6.75 -0.93 -6.59
C PHE A 46 -5.27 -0.80 -6.96
N ARG A 47 -4.91 -1.05 -8.22
CA ARG A 47 -3.53 -0.86 -8.69
C ARG A 47 -3.10 0.60 -8.62
N LEU A 48 -3.97 1.53 -9.01
CA LEU A 48 -3.71 2.96 -8.91
C LEU A 48 -3.52 3.40 -7.45
N VAL A 49 -4.38 2.94 -6.55
CA VAL A 49 -4.23 3.25 -5.11
C VAL A 49 -2.94 2.65 -4.56
N GLY A 50 -2.59 1.41 -4.92
CA GLY A 50 -1.32 0.80 -4.56
C GLY A 50 -0.10 1.59 -5.07
N ALA A 51 -0.15 2.07 -6.31
CA ALA A 51 0.93 2.89 -6.90
C ALA A 51 1.07 4.24 -6.17
N LEU A 52 -0.04 4.93 -5.93
CA LEU A 52 -0.06 6.19 -5.16
C LEU A 52 0.46 5.99 -3.74
N TRP A 53 0.11 4.87 -3.11
CA TRP A 53 0.60 4.51 -1.79
C TRP A 53 2.13 4.35 -1.77
N ILE A 54 2.69 3.60 -2.71
CA ILE A 54 4.15 3.43 -2.81
C ILE A 54 4.84 4.78 -3.03
N ILE A 55 4.33 5.62 -3.94
CA ILE A 55 4.87 6.96 -4.20
C ILE A 55 4.88 7.79 -2.92
N LEU A 56 3.76 7.81 -2.17
CA LEU A 56 3.67 8.53 -0.90
C LEU A 56 4.72 8.04 0.10
N ILE A 57 4.88 6.73 0.27
CA ILE A 57 5.85 6.16 1.22
C ILE A 57 7.28 6.51 0.80
N VAL A 58 7.61 6.48 -0.50
CA VAL A 58 8.91 6.91 -1.01
C VAL A 58 9.16 8.40 -0.71
N ILE A 59 8.17 9.27 -0.93
CA ILE A 59 8.30 10.70 -0.60
C ILE A 59 8.52 10.89 0.91
N VAL A 60 7.76 10.21 1.76
CA VAL A 60 7.92 10.27 3.22
C VAL A 60 9.30 9.77 3.63
N MET A 61 9.78 8.69 3.02
CA MET A 61 11.11 8.13 3.25
C MET A 61 12.18 9.18 2.92
N LEU A 62 12.14 9.76 1.72
CA LEU A 62 13.07 10.81 1.29
C LEU A 62 13.02 12.04 2.19
N ALA A 63 11.83 12.52 2.55
CA ALA A 63 11.66 13.68 3.43
C ALA A 63 12.16 13.42 4.86
N SER A 64 12.02 12.19 5.36
CA SER A 64 12.49 11.80 6.69
C SER A 64 14.02 11.73 6.78
N PHE A 65 14.68 11.40 5.66
CA PHE A 65 16.15 11.34 5.59
C PHE A 65 16.80 12.63 5.11
N GLY A 66 16.11 13.43 4.28
CA GLY A 66 16.61 14.72 3.79
C GLY A 66 16.53 15.86 4.80
N LYS A 67 15.82 15.67 5.92
CA LYS A 67 15.80 16.61 7.07
C LYS A 67 16.86 16.31 8.14
N ARG A 68 17.72 15.32 7.93
CA ARG A 68 18.92 15.08 8.74
C ARG A 68 20.13 15.66 8.04
#